data_AF-A0A966HQM3-F1
#
_entry.id   AF-A0A966HQM3-F1
#
_cell.length_a   1.000
_cell.length_b   1.000
_cell.length_c   1.000
_cell.angle_alpha   90.00
_cell.angle_beta   90.00
_cell.angle_gamma   90.00
#
_symmetry.space_group_name_H-M   'P 1'
#
loop_
_entity.id
_entity.type
_entity.pdbx_description
1 polymer ?
#
loop_
_entity_poly.entity_id
_entity_poly.type
_entity_poly.pdbx_seq_one_letter_code
_entity_poly.pdbx_strand_id
1 'polypeptide(L)' 'MNYWLVKSEPSVWSFEDQKKAGLKGTVWDGVRNYQAANYLKQM' A
#
# COMPACT_ATOMS: atom_id res chain seq x y z
N MET A 1 -8.73 17.54 3.09
CA MET A 1 -7.53 16.71 3.32
C MET A 1 -7.98 15.27 3.32
N ASN A 2 -7.41 14.43 2.45
CA ASN A 2 -7.81 13.03 2.35
C ASN A 2 -6.86 12.18 3.19
N TYR A 3 -7.41 11.19 3.90
CA TYR A 3 -6.65 10.22 4.67
C TYR A 3 -6.95 8.83 4.16
N TRP A 4 -5.94 7.97 4.17
CA TRP A 4 -6.01 6.64 3.58
C TRP A 4 -5.50 5.59 4.56
N LEU A 5 -6.11 4.41 4.52
CA LEU A 5 -5.68 3.24 5.26
C LEU A 5 -5.47 2.09 4.28
N VAL A 6 -4.25 1.55 4.24
CA VAL A 6 -3.89 0.38 3.44
C VAL A 6 -3.65 -0.81 4.35
N LYS A 7 -4.01 -2.01 3.90
CA LYS A 7 -3.85 -3.25 4.66
C LYS A 7 -2.78 -4.11 3.99
N SER A 8 -1.86 -4.63 4.79
CA SER A 8 -0.85 -5.60 4.36
C SER A 8 -0.83 -6.79 5.30
N GLU A 9 -0.63 -7.97 4.75
CA GLU A 9 -0.35 -9.17 5.55
C GLU A 9 1.15 -9.21 5.87
N PRO A 10 1.56 -9.32 7.15
CA PRO A 10 2.98 -9.30 7.54
C PRO A 10 3.82 -10.43 6.93
N SER A 11 3.19 -11.55 6.54
CA SER A 11 3.87 -12.66 5.88
C SER A 11 4.23 -12.39 4.41
N VAL A 12 3.61 -11.37 3.79
CA VAL A 12 3.85 -10.98 2.40
C VAL A 12 4.67 -9.69 2.33
N TRP A 13 4.24 -8.66 3.08
CA TRP A 13 4.95 -7.39 3.18
C TRP A 13 4.76 -6.79 4.57
N SER A 14 5.79 -6.92 5.41
CA SER A 14 5.74 -6.46 6.79
C SER A 14 6.06 -4.98 6.92
N PHE A 15 5.76 -4.41 8.09
CA PHE A 15 6.17 -3.05 8.41
C PHE A 15 7.70 -2.89 8.43
N GLU A 16 8.45 -3.94 8.79
CA GLU A 16 9.91 -3.91 8.74
C GLU A 16 10.43 -3.89 7.31
N ASP A 17 9.77 -4.57 6.38
CA ASP A 17 10.12 -4.50 4.95
C ASP A 17 9.84 -3.10 4.40
N GLN A 18 8.73 -2.47 4.82
CA GLN A 18 8.44 -1.09 4.49
C GLN A 18 9.50 -0.11 5.02
N LYS A 19 9.97 -0.29 6.26
CA LYS A 19 11.07 0.52 6.82
C LYS A 19 12.37 0.34 6.02
N LYS A 20 12.71 -0.90 5.64
CA LYS A 20 13.90 -1.20 4.83
C LYS A 20 13.84 -0.59 3.44
N ALA A 21 12.65 -0.54 2.82
CA ALA A 21 12.45 0.14 1.54
C ALA A 21 12.71 1.65 1.63
N GLY A 22 12.46 2.25 2.79
CA GLY A 22 12.80 3.63 3.10
C GLY A 22 12.23 4.63 2.09
N LEU A 23 13.00 5.65 1.75
CA LEU A 23 12.59 6.72 0.83
C LEU A 23 12.35 6.25 -0.61
N LYS A 24 12.97 5.13 -1.01
CA LYS A 24 12.73 4.55 -2.34
C LYS A 24 11.29 4.01 -2.44
N GLY A 25 10.72 3.61 -1.30
CA GLY A 25 9.37 3.06 -1.21
C GLY A 25 9.22 1.75 -1.98
N THR A 26 7.96 1.37 -2.19
CA THR A 26 7.57 0.21 -2.98
C THR A 26 6.29 0.54 -3.76
N VAL A 27 6.02 -0.20 -4.82
CA VAL A 27 4.77 -0.09 -5.57
C VAL A 27 3.69 -0.88 -4.84
N TRP A 28 2.51 -0.28 -4.66
CA TRP A 28 1.36 -0.98 -4.09
C TRP A 28 0.62 -1.78 -5.17
N ASP A 29 1.16 -2.95 -5.48
CA ASP A 29 0.62 -3.85 -6.49
C ASP A 29 -0.43 -4.81 -5.91
N GLY A 30 -0.85 -5.81 -6.69
CA GLY A 30 -1.77 -6.86 -6.22
C GLY A 30 -3.23 -6.46 -6.01
N VAL A 31 -3.61 -5.19 -6.15
CA VAL A 31 -5.01 -4.76 -5.98
C VAL A 31 -5.89 -5.29 -7.10
N ARG A 32 -6.89 -6.10 -6.72
CA ARG A 32 -7.92 -6.67 -7.60
C ARG A 32 -9.34 -6.28 -7.19
N ASN A 33 -9.48 -5.43 -6.18
CA ASN A 33 -10.74 -4.83 -5.80
C ASN A 33 -10.93 -3.49 -6.51
N TYR A 34 -12.02 -3.35 -7.28
CA TYR A 34 -12.27 -2.15 -8.09
C TYR A 34 -12.42 -0.87 -7.27
N GLN A 35 -13.06 -0.94 -6.10
CA GLN A 35 -13.24 0.22 -5.24
C GLN A 35 -11.90 0.68 -4.65
N ALA A 36 -11.10 -0.24 -4.13
CA ALA A 36 -9.75 0.04 -3.62
C ALA A 36 -8.84 0.63 -4.72
N ALA A 37 -8.92 0.10 -5.94
CA ALA A 37 -8.18 0.64 -7.09
C ALA A 37 -8.62 2.07 -7.42
N ASN A 38 -9.91 2.38 -7.34
CA ASN A 38 -10.41 3.74 -7.55
C ASN A 38 -9.96 4.69 -6.44
N TYR A 39 -9.90 4.24 -5.19
CA TYR A 39 -9.33 5.02 -4.09
C TYR A 39 -7.84 5.28 -4.30
N LEU A 40 -7.05 4.29 -4.72
CA LEU A 40 -5.63 4.47 -5.04
C LEU A 40 -5.38 5.51 -6.14
N LYS A 41 -6.28 5.62 -7.12
CA LYS A 41 -6.22 6.64 -8.18
C LYS A 41 -6.55 8.06 -7.68
N GLN A 42 -7.20 8.19 -6.53
CA GLN A 42 -7.59 9.46 -5.93
C GLN A 42 -6.61 9.93 -4.84
N MET A 43 -5.57 9.15 -4.56
CA MET A 43 -4.54 9.46 -3.57
C MET A 43 -3.58 10.55 -4.02
#